data_AF-A0A9N9GDE2-F1
#
_entry.id   AF-A0A9N9GDE2-F1
#
_cell.length_a   1.000
_cell.length_b   1.000
_cell.length_c   1.000
_cell.angle_alpha   90.00
_cell.angle_beta   90.00
_cell.angle_gamma   90.00
#
_symmetry.space_group_name_H-M   'P 1'
#
loop_
_entity.id
_entity.type
_entity.pdbx_description
1 polymer ?
#
loop_
_entity_poly.entity_id
_entity_poly.type
_entity_poly.pdbx_seq_one_letter_code
_entity_poly.pdbx_strand_id
1 'polypeptide(L)'
;MSPKAFKTIEEELLYYKDKNSSLEEELLETQNELEEFQTSSREYEAELVKELEASEKHLAELRTKKEILKNEVEEWKAKYYQAKTEYNVTTTQMQRELDSLRSIEKQYIIKTRDLELYNDDLERNERAAISSLQDLENKYNKVIERNAILENELEARNNLIVQVQRLKDELQDVNIELAIMKNKEDGEFEQNLSVQSSVAQVQDSEVINSKAQKVSPSKREPLHIICPNSTRPIKSLKQQPVKPTKSGEPIDQAINKVKMAQDMSLEARLVSCRSLVTPLLAPPPSYSPPHSPKFAGQPQKRTSIKSRTPSLSKGKAFPMPPINYNRVGMMNVA
;
A
#
# COMPACT_ATOMS: atom_id res chain seq x y z
N MET A 1 -120.36 -11.24 -29.32
CA MET A 1 -120.38 -11.71 -30.73
C MET A 1 -121.82 -12.05 -31.09
N SER A 2 -122.47 -11.23 -31.91
CA SER A 2 -123.82 -11.53 -32.45
C SER A 2 -123.71 -12.66 -33.49
N PRO A 3 -124.60 -13.67 -33.51
CA PRO A 3 -124.52 -14.74 -34.50
C PRO A 3 -124.79 -14.18 -35.91
N LYS A 4 -123.87 -14.44 -36.84
CA LYS A 4 -124.03 -14.09 -38.25
C LYS A 4 -125.13 -14.97 -38.85
N ALA A 5 -126.15 -14.37 -39.44
CA ALA A 5 -127.23 -15.08 -40.11
C ALA A 5 -126.94 -15.17 -41.62
N PHE A 6 -126.91 -16.38 -42.17
CA PHE A 6 -126.62 -16.66 -43.58
C PHE A 6 -127.91 -16.95 -44.35
N LYS A 7 -127.97 -16.56 -45.64
CA LYS A 7 -129.17 -16.74 -46.47
C LYS A 7 -129.24 -18.14 -47.12
N THR A 8 -128.10 -18.81 -47.21
CA THR A 8 -127.93 -20.12 -47.87
C THR A 8 -126.77 -20.87 -47.23
N ILE A 9 -126.87 -22.21 -47.16
CA ILE A 9 -125.82 -23.09 -46.59
C ILE A 9 -124.47 -22.91 -47.31
N GLU A 10 -124.48 -22.62 -48.61
CA GLU A 10 -123.27 -22.36 -49.41
C GLU A 10 -122.54 -21.06 -49.00
N GLU A 11 -123.28 -20.02 -48.63
CA GLU A 11 -122.73 -18.73 -48.18
C GLU A 11 -122.08 -18.87 -46.79
N GLU A 12 -122.69 -19.69 -45.93
CA GLU A 12 -122.14 -20.06 -44.62
C GLU A 12 -120.83 -20.86 -44.77
N LEU A 13 -120.81 -21.86 -45.66
CA LEU A 13 -119.62 -22.66 -45.95
C LEU A 13 -118.48 -21.82 -46.53
N LEU A 14 -118.76 -20.91 -47.47
CA LEU A 14 -117.77 -19.99 -48.03
C LEU A 14 -117.20 -19.06 -46.97
N TYR A 15 -118.04 -18.48 -46.11
CA TYR A 15 -117.58 -17.61 -45.03
C TYR A 15 -116.66 -18.33 -44.04
N TYR A 16 -117.02 -19.54 -43.61
CA TYR A 16 -116.15 -20.31 -42.70
C TYR A 16 -114.88 -20.80 -43.39
N LYS A 17 -114.91 -21.07 -44.70
CA LYS A 17 -113.72 -21.43 -45.47
C LYS A 17 -112.75 -20.25 -45.61
N ASP A 18 -113.23 -19.07 -45.97
CA ASP A 18 -112.41 -17.85 -46.04
C ASP A 18 -111.88 -17.45 -44.65
N LYS A 19 -112.73 -17.57 -43.62
CA LYS A 19 -112.29 -17.34 -42.23
C LYS A 19 -111.20 -18.33 -41.80
N ASN A 20 -111.34 -19.61 -42.15
CA ASN A 20 -110.31 -20.60 -41.84
C ASN A 20 -109.02 -20.31 -42.60
N SER A 21 -109.10 -19.94 -43.89
CA SER A 21 -107.94 -19.54 -44.70
C SER A 21 -107.22 -18.31 -44.12
N SER A 22 -107.97 -17.29 -43.69
CA SER A 22 -107.40 -16.09 -43.06
C SER A 22 -106.75 -16.38 -41.72
N LEU A 23 -107.34 -17.27 -40.91
CA LEU A 23 -106.74 -17.71 -39.64
C LEU A 23 -105.48 -18.56 -39.87
N GLU A 24 -105.45 -19.39 -40.92
CA GLU A 24 -104.25 -20.14 -41.32
C GLU A 24 -103.12 -19.20 -41.75
N GLU A 25 -103.45 -18.14 -42.51
CA GLU A 25 -102.48 -17.11 -42.91
C GLU A 25 -101.94 -16.32 -41.72
N GLU A 26 -102.80 -15.86 -40.81
CA GLU A 26 -102.41 -15.15 -39.58
C GLU A 26 -101.57 -16.06 -38.64
N LEU A 27 -101.92 -17.33 -38.55
CA LEU A 27 -101.14 -18.31 -37.80
C LEU A 27 -99.75 -18.53 -38.43
N LEU A 28 -99.67 -18.59 -39.75
CA LEU A 28 -98.39 -18.72 -40.46
C LEU A 28 -97.53 -17.46 -40.31
N GLU A 29 -98.13 -16.27 -40.42
CA GLU A 29 -97.44 -14.99 -40.23
C GLU A 29 -96.87 -14.87 -38.81
N THR A 30 -97.68 -15.13 -37.78
CA THR A 30 -97.23 -15.10 -36.38
C THR A 30 -96.19 -16.16 -36.06
N GLN A 31 -96.23 -17.32 -36.73
CA GLN A 31 -95.18 -18.34 -36.63
C GLN A 31 -93.85 -17.86 -37.22
N ASN A 32 -93.90 -17.25 -38.41
CA ASN A 32 -92.71 -16.69 -39.05
C ASN A 32 -92.11 -15.55 -38.21
N GLU A 33 -92.94 -14.62 -37.71
CA GLU A 33 -92.49 -13.54 -36.82
C GLU A 33 -91.82 -14.07 -35.54
N LEU A 34 -92.38 -15.13 -34.95
CA LEU A 34 -91.78 -15.77 -33.79
C LEU A 34 -90.43 -16.42 -34.12
N GLU A 35 -90.30 -17.07 -35.28
CA GLU A 35 -89.05 -17.66 -35.74
C GLU A 35 -87.98 -16.59 -36.01
N GLU A 36 -88.35 -15.48 -36.64
CA GLU A 36 -87.48 -14.32 -36.87
C GLU A 36 -87.02 -13.72 -35.53
N PHE A 37 -87.93 -13.52 -34.57
CA PHE A 37 -87.59 -13.01 -33.24
C PHE A 37 -86.63 -13.95 -32.50
N GLN A 38 -86.90 -15.27 -32.53
CA GLN A 38 -86.01 -16.26 -31.91
C GLN A 38 -84.62 -16.26 -32.57
N THR A 39 -84.55 -16.12 -33.89
CA THR A 39 -83.29 -16.07 -34.63
C THR A 39 -82.51 -14.81 -34.27
N SER A 40 -83.17 -13.65 -34.31
CA SER A 40 -82.58 -12.36 -33.92
C SER A 40 -82.10 -12.35 -32.47
N SER A 41 -82.86 -12.93 -31.53
CA SER A 41 -82.45 -13.06 -30.13
C SER A 41 -81.19 -13.92 -29.99
N ARG A 42 -81.10 -15.04 -30.71
CA ARG A 42 -79.89 -15.90 -30.69
C ARG A 42 -78.69 -15.19 -31.30
N GLU A 43 -78.86 -14.45 -32.39
CA GLU A 43 -77.78 -13.67 -33.02
C GLU A 43 -77.27 -12.57 -32.07
N TYR A 44 -78.18 -11.85 -31.41
CA TYR A 44 -77.82 -10.82 -30.43
C TYR A 44 -77.11 -11.40 -29.20
N GLU A 45 -77.59 -12.52 -28.66
CA GLU A 45 -76.90 -13.25 -27.58
C GLU A 45 -75.50 -13.68 -28.00
N ALA A 46 -75.32 -14.17 -29.23
CA ALA A 46 -74.01 -14.54 -29.76
C ALA A 46 -73.07 -13.33 -29.89
N GLU A 47 -73.58 -12.17 -30.31
CA GLU A 47 -72.80 -10.93 -30.36
C GLU A 47 -72.38 -10.44 -28.97
N LEU A 48 -73.29 -10.49 -28.00
CA LEU A 48 -72.98 -10.17 -26.59
C LEU A 48 -71.91 -11.09 -26.01
N VAL A 49 -72.01 -12.40 -26.25
CA VAL A 49 -70.99 -13.37 -25.82
C VAL A 49 -69.64 -13.04 -26.45
N LYS A 50 -69.62 -12.72 -27.75
CA LYS A 50 -68.38 -12.36 -28.46
C LYS A 50 -67.75 -11.08 -27.91
N GLU A 51 -68.54 -10.05 -27.59
CA GLU A 51 -68.04 -8.83 -26.98
C GLU A 51 -67.51 -9.07 -25.56
N LEU A 52 -68.23 -9.90 -24.78
CA LEU A 52 -67.80 -10.32 -23.45
C LEU A 52 -66.46 -11.07 -23.49
N GLU A 53 -66.31 -12.05 -24.39
CA GLU A 53 -65.06 -12.79 -24.59
C GLU A 53 -63.90 -11.87 -25.01
N ALA A 54 -64.15 -10.91 -25.91
CA ALA A 54 -63.14 -9.93 -26.32
C ALA A 54 -62.70 -9.03 -25.16
N SER A 55 -63.65 -8.57 -24.34
CA SER A 55 -63.41 -7.79 -23.12
C SER A 55 -62.60 -8.58 -22.09
N GLU A 56 -62.99 -9.83 -21.80
CA GLU A 56 -62.30 -10.70 -20.85
C GLU A 56 -60.87 -11.00 -21.30
N LYS A 57 -60.68 -11.25 -22.60
CA LYS A 57 -59.34 -11.42 -23.20
C LYS A 57 -58.50 -10.18 -23.04
N HIS A 58 -59.04 -8.99 -23.32
CA HIS A 58 -58.33 -7.73 -23.17
C HIS A 58 -57.95 -7.47 -21.69
N LEU A 59 -58.84 -7.77 -20.76
CA LEU A 59 -58.56 -7.68 -19.32
C LEU A 59 -57.45 -8.67 -18.90
N ALA A 60 -57.44 -9.88 -19.43
CA ALA A 60 -56.38 -10.84 -19.18
C ALA A 60 -55.01 -10.34 -19.69
N GLU A 61 -54.96 -9.79 -20.90
CA GLU A 61 -53.76 -9.18 -21.49
C GLU A 61 -53.25 -7.98 -20.68
N LEU A 62 -54.16 -7.11 -20.22
CA LEU A 62 -53.78 -5.98 -19.36
C LEU A 62 -53.24 -6.45 -18.00
N ARG A 63 -53.81 -7.51 -17.43
CA ARG A 63 -53.34 -8.10 -16.16
C ARG A 63 -51.94 -8.70 -16.31
N THR A 64 -51.67 -9.45 -17.38
CA THR A 64 -50.34 -10.02 -17.63
C THR A 64 -49.32 -8.91 -17.86
N LYS A 65 -49.66 -7.89 -18.66
CA LYS A 65 -48.79 -6.73 -18.88
C LYS A 65 -48.50 -5.96 -17.59
N LYS A 66 -49.50 -5.77 -16.74
CA LYS A 66 -49.31 -5.15 -15.41
C LYS A 66 -48.32 -5.94 -14.57
N GLU A 67 -48.40 -7.27 -14.58
CA GLU A 67 -47.50 -8.10 -13.80
C GLU A 67 -46.06 -8.10 -14.34
N ILE A 68 -45.90 -8.14 -15.67
CA ILE A 68 -44.59 -7.97 -16.32
C ILE A 68 -43.96 -6.63 -15.93
N LEU A 69 -44.71 -5.54 -16.06
CA LEU A 69 -44.20 -4.20 -15.72
C LEU A 69 -43.83 -4.07 -14.24
N LYS A 70 -44.58 -4.69 -13.32
CA LYS A 70 -44.19 -4.74 -11.91
C LYS A 70 -42.88 -5.50 -11.71
N ASN A 71 -42.73 -6.66 -12.35
CA ASN A 71 -41.51 -7.46 -12.25
C ASN A 71 -40.30 -6.70 -12.80
N GLU A 72 -40.47 -6.01 -13.94
CA GLU A 72 -39.42 -5.14 -14.49
C GLU A 72 -39.05 -4.02 -13.52
N VAL A 73 -40.04 -3.36 -12.89
CA VAL A 73 -39.78 -2.32 -11.90
C VAL A 73 -39.00 -2.86 -10.70
N GLU A 74 -39.37 -4.03 -10.17
CA GLU A 74 -38.64 -4.64 -9.05
C GLU A 74 -37.24 -5.10 -9.46
N GLU A 75 -37.07 -5.63 -10.67
CA GLU A 75 -35.76 -5.98 -11.21
C GLU A 75 -34.84 -4.75 -11.35
N TRP A 76 -35.36 -3.64 -11.88
CA TRP A 76 -34.59 -2.40 -12.00
C TRP A 76 -34.26 -1.78 -10.65
N LYS A 77 -35.18 -1.85 -9.68
CA LYS A 77 -34.89 -1.44 -8.29
C LYS A 77 -33.77 -2.29 -7.69
N ALA A 78 -33.84 -3.62 -7.85
CA ALA A 78 -32.82 -4.52 -7.34
C ALA A 78 -31.44 -4.23 -7.96
N LYS A 79 -31.37 -4.08 -9.29
CA LYS A 79 -30.15 -3.69 -10.00
C LYS A 79 -29.61 -2.34 -9.54
N TYR A 80 -30.47 -1.35 -9.35
CA TYR A 80 -30.08 -0.03 -8.85
C TYR A 80 -29.50 -0.11 -7.43
N TYR A 81 -30.16 -0.82 -6.51
CA TYR A 81 -29.65 -0.98 -5.15
C TYR A 81 -28.34 -1.75 -5.11
N GLN A 82 -28.21 -2.81 -5.93
CA GLN A 82 -26.95 -3.54 -6.07
C GLN A 82 -25.84 -2.61 -6.56
N ALA A 83 -26.04 -1.92 -7.68
CA ALA A 83 -25.05 -1.02 -8.25
C ALA A 83 -24.68 0.13 -7.28
N LYS A 84 -25.66 0.67 -6.55
CA LYS A 84 -25.42 1.70 -5.52
C LYS A 84 -24.60 1.15 -4.36
N THR A 85 -24.86 -0.08 -3.93
CA THR A 85 -24.12 -0.72 -2.85
C THR A 85 -22.69 -1.01 -3.27
N GLU A 86 -22.48 -1.58 -4.46
CA GLU A 86 -21.16 -1.81 -5.05
C GLU A 86 -20.37 -0.51 -5.18
N TYR A 87 -21.00 0.55 -5.72
CA TYR A 87 -20.38 1.87 -5.81
C TYR A 87 -19.94 2.41 -4.44
N ASN A 88 -20.79 2.30 -3.41
CA ASN A 88 -20.46 2.75 -2.07
C ASN A 88 -19.31 1.95 -1.46
N VAL A 89 -19.28 0.63 -1.69
CA VAL A 89 -18.19 -0.26 -1.24
C VAL A 89 -16.88 0.15 -1.91
N THR A 90 -16.85 0.28 -3.23
CA THR A 90 -15.65 0.68 -3.99
C THR A 90 -15.18 2.07 -3.58
N THR A 91 -16.10 3.04 -3.45
CA THR A 91 -15.77 4.40 -3.00
C THR A 91 -15.15 4.40 -1.60
N THR A 92 -15.74 3.64 -0.67
CA THR A 92 -15.22 3.52 0.70
C THR A 92 -13.84 2.84 0.71
N GLN A 93 -13.64 1.82 -0.12
CA GLN A 93 -12.35 1.16 -0.25
C GLN A 93 -11.29 2.12 -0.79
N MET A 94 -11.56 2.82 -1.89
CA MET A 94 -10.64 3.80 -2.45
C MET A 94 -10.31 4.92 -1.45
N GLN A 95 -11.28 5.38 -0.68
CA GLN A 95 -11.06 6.37 0.38
C GLN A 95 -10.09 5.84 1.46
N ARG A 96 -10.27 4.59 1.91
CA ARG A 96 -9.34 3.96 2.88
C ARG A 96 -7.93 3.82 2.31
N GLU A 97 -7.80 3.43 1.05
CA GLU A 97 -6.51 3.31 0.37
C GLU A 97 -5.80 4.67 0.27
N LEU A 98 -6.53 5.74 -0.09
CA LEU A 98 -6.00 7.10 -0.10
C LEU A 98 -5.53 7.55 1.28
N ASP A 99 -6.32 7.30 2.33
CA ASP A 99 -5.96 7.68 3.69
C ASP A 99 -4.76 6.87 4.21
N SER A 100 -4.66 5.60 3.82
CA SER A 100 -3.49 4.75 4.10
C SER A 100 -2.22 5.31 3.42
N LEU A 101 -2.29 5.63 2.13
CA LEU A 101 -1.16 6.20 1.38
C LEU A 101 -0.72 7.54 1.96
N ARG A 102 -1.66 8.42 2.33
CA ARG A 102 -1.36 9.69 3.00
C ARG A 102 -0.72 9.48 4.38
N SER A 103 -1.13 8.45 5.12
CA SER A 103 -0.51 8.10 6.40
C SER A 103 0.93 7.61 6.21
N ILE A 104 1.15 6.73 5.23
CA ILE A 104 2.46 6.20 4.88
C ILE A 104 3.40 7.31 4.42
N GLU A 105 2.93 8.22 3.56
CA GLU A 105 3.68 9.40 3.12
C GLU A 105 4.17 10.24 4.30
N LYS A 106 3.28 10.56 5.25
CA LYS A 106 3.64 11.29 6.48
C LYS A 106 4.68 10.55 7.30
N GLN A 107 4.56 9.22 7.43
CA GLN A 107 5.55 8.41 8.13
C GLN A 107 6.91 8.45 7.44
N TYR A 108 6.97 8.39 6.11
CA TYR A 108 8.21 8.52 5.36
C TYR A 108 8.86 9.88 5.54
N ILE A 109 8.08 10.97 5.52
CA ILE A 109 8.62 12.31 5.78
C ILE A 109 9.27 12.40 7.16
N ILE A 110 8.60 11.89 8.19
CA ILE A 110 9.15 11.84 9.55
C ILE A 110 10.42 10.98 9.57
N LYS A 111 10.37 9.81 8.95
CA LYS A 111 11.50 8.87 8.93
C LYS A 111 12.73 9.45 8.22
N THR A 112 12.52 10.18 7.12
CA THR A 112 13.59 10.88 6.41
C THR A 112 14.24 11.91 7.32
N ARG A 113 13.45 12.75 7.99
CA ARG A 113 13.97 13.72 8.97
C ARG A 113 14.75 13.05 10.10
N ASP A 114 14.25 11.94 10.65
CA ASP A 114 14.94 11.20 11.72
C ASP A 114 16.29 10.65 11.24
N LEU A 115 16.36 10.19 9.98
CA LEU A 115 17.60 9.71 9.37
C LEU A 115 18.58 10.85 9.11
N GLU A 116 18.10 12.02 8.67
CA GLU A 116 18.92 13.23 8.51
C GLU A 116 19.53 13.65 9.86
N LEU A 117 18.71 13.72 10.92
CA LEU A 117 19.19 14.04 12.26
C LEU A 117 20.21 13.02 12.79
N TYR A 118 19.96 11.72 12.56
CA TYR A 118 20.89 10.68 12.96
C TYR A 118 22.21 10.76 12.18
N ASN A 119 22.17 11.14 10.90
CA ASN A 119 23.36 11.36 10.10
C ASN A 119 24.18 12.55 10.62
N ASP A 120 23.54 13.67 10.97
CA ASP A 120 24.21 14.82 11.57
C ASP A 120 24.92 14.46 12.88
N ASP A 121 24.27 13.65 13.73
CA ASP A 121 24.86 13.14 14.97
C ASP A 121 26.06 12.22 14.71
N LEU A 122 25.98 11.36 13.69
CA LEU A 122 27.09 10.51 13.28
C LEU A 122 28.28 11.33 12.79
N GLU A 123 28.07 12.32 11.91
CA GLU A 123 29.13 13.21 11.43
C GLU A 123 29.78 13.98 12.59
N ARG A 124 28.98 14.43 13.55
CA ARG A 124 29.51 15.11 14.74
C ARG A 124 30.40 14.18 15.57
N ASN A 125 29.97 12.94 15.78
CA ASN A 125 30.75 11.94 16.51
C ASN A 125 32.03 11.57 15.75
N GLU A 126 31.98 11.47 14.42
CA GLU A 126 33.15 11.24 13.58
C GLU A 126 34.16 12.38 13.74
N ARG A 127 33.73 13.65 13.65
CA ARG A 127 34.61 14.80 13.86
C ARG A 127 35.27 14.79 15.24
N ALA A 128 34.50 14.46 16.28
CA ALA A 128 35.03 14.35 17.65
C ALA A 128 36.05 13.19 17.79
N ALA A 129 35.78 12.04 17.17
CA ALA A 129 36.67 10.90 17.17
C ALA A 129 37.98 11.19 16.42
N ILE A 130 37.91 11.81 15.24
CA ILE A 130 39.08 12.22 14.45
C ILE A 130 39.94 13.21 15.25
N SER A 131 39.33 14.23 15.87
CA SER A 131 40.06 15.18 16.71
C SER A 131 40.77 14.49 17.89
N SER A 132 40.09 13.56 18.56
CA SER A 132 40.67 12.80 19.67
C SER A 132 41.82 11.90 19.21
N LEU A 133 41.69 11.29 18.03
CA LEU A 133 42.74 10.48 17.42
C LEU A 133 43.97 11.34 17.08
N GLN A 134 43.76 12.50 16.44
CA GLN A 134 44.83 13.43 16.10
C GLN A 134 45.56 13.94 17.36
N ASP A 135 44.83 14.20 18.45
CA ASP A 135 45.44 14.56 19.73
C ASP A 135 46.30 13.44 20.31
N LEU A 136 45.90 12.18 20.15
CA LEU A 136 46.67 11.02 20.58
C LEU A 136 47.91 10.80 19.72
N GLU A 137 47.80 10.94 18.40
CA GLU A 137 48.92 10.89 17.46
C GLU A 137 49.95 11.98 17.78
N ASN A 138 49.51 13.22 18.01
CA ASN A 138 50.40 14.31 18.41
C ASN A 138 51.11 14.04 19.74
N LYS A 139 50.41 13.47 20.73
CA LYS A 139 51.03 13.05 22.01
C LYS A 139 52.06 11.94 21.79
N TYR A 140 51.72 10.97 20.96
CA TYR A 140 52.60 9.84 20.64
C TYR A 140 53.87 10.31 19.92
N ASN A 141 53.75 11.20 18.93
CA ASN A 141 54.90 11.80 18.22
C ASN A 141 55.82 12.56 19.19
N LYS A 142 55.26 13.36 20.11
CA LYS A 142 56.06 14.03 21.16
C LYS A 142 56.76 13.05 22.11
N VAL A 143 56.22 11.85 22.31
CA VAL A 143 56.90 10.81 23.12
C VAL A 143 58.03 10.18 22.31
N ILE A 144 57.82 9.92 21.01
CA ILE A 144 58.88 9.45 20.10
C ILE A 144 60.03 10.46 20.05
N GLU A 145 59.75 11.75 19.85
CA GLU A 145 60.78 12.81 19.82
C GLU A 145 61.60 12.83 21.11
N ARG A 146 60.95 12.74 22.27
CA ARG A 146 61.66 12.67 23.56
C ARG A 146 62.49 11.39 23.69
N ASN A 147 61.96 10.27 23.22
CA ASN A 147 62.67 9.00 23.29
C ASN A 147 63.95 9.03 22.43
N ALA A 148 63.87 9.56 21.20
CA ALA A 148 65.01 9.74 20.32
C ALA A 148 66.09 10.67 20.92
N ILE A 149 65.68 11.74 21.62
CA ILE A 149 66.63 12.61 22.34
C ILE A 149 67.34 11.83 23.46
N LEU A 150 66.59 11.05 24.25
CA LEU A 150 67.17 10.25 25.33
C LEU A 150 68.10 9.14 24.80
N GLU A 151 67.77 8.50 23.68
CA GLU A 151 68.64 7.53 23.01
C GLU A 151 69.98 8.17 22.59
N ASN A 152 69.94 9.37 22.00
CA ASN A 152 71.15 10.13 21.65
C ASN A 152 71.97 10.54 22.88
N GLU A 153 71.33 10.95 23.98
CA GLU A 153 72.01 11.27 25.24
C GLU A 153 72.70 10.03 25.84
N LEU A 154 72.05 8.86 25.77
CA LEU A 154 72.63 7.59 26.19
C LEU A 154 73.81 7.18 25.30
N GLU A 155 73.71 7.39 23.98
CA GLU A 155 74.81 7.15 23.05
C GLU A 155 76.00 8.07 23.33
N ALA A 156 75.78 9.36 23.54
CA ALA A 156 76.82 10.31 23.92
C ALA A 156 77.50 9.93 25.25
N ARG A 157 76.72 9.50 26.23
CA ARG A 157 77.24 8.97 27.50
C ARG A 157 78.09 7.72 27.27
N ASN A 158 77.63 6.77 26.46
CA ASN A 158 78.39 5.56 26.13
C ASN A 158 79.72 5.90 25.42
N ASN A 159 79.70 6.83 24.49
CA ASN A 159 80.91 7.32 23.81
C ASN A 159 81.90 7.94 24.81
N LEU A 160 81.42 8.70 25.79
CA LEU A 160 82.27 9.25 26.85
C LEU A 160 82.85 8.14 27.74
N ILE A 161 82.05 7.12 28.09
CA ILE A 161 82.53 5.96 28.86
C ILE A 161 83.65 5.26 28.12
N VAL A 162 83.51 5.02 26.81
CA VAL A 162 84.55 4.42 25.96
C VAL A 162 85.81 5.29 25.93
N GLN A 163 85.68 6.61 25.78
CA GLN A 163 86.83 7.53 25.81
C GLN A 163 87.55 7.53 27.17
N VAL A 164 86.80 7.57 28.27
CA VAL A 164 87.37 7.49 29.62
C VAL A 164 88.09 6.16 29.82
N GLN A 165 87.52 5.05 29.34
CA GLN A 165 88.18 3.75 29.44
C GLN A 165 89.47 3.74 28.63
N ARG A 166 89.46 4.25 27.39
CA ARG A 166 90.66 4.36 26.57
C ARG A 166 91.75 5.22 27.22
N LEU A 167 91.39 6.37 27.79
CA LEU A 167 92.33 7.22 28.53
C LEU A 167 92.89 6.54 29.78
N LYS A 168 92.08 5.72 30.46
CA LYS A 168 92.58 4.89 31.58
C LYS A 168 93.56 3.84 31.11
N ASP A 169 93.30 3.20 29.98
CA ASP A 169 94.19 2.21 29.38
C ASP A 169 95.52 2.89 28.95
N GLU A 170 95.46 4.04 28.27
CA GLU A 170 96.65 4.84 27.93
C GLU A 170 97.42 5.32 29.18
N LEU A 171 96.73 5.72 30.25
CA LEU A 171 97.36 6.08 31.52
C LEU A 171 98.02 4.86 32.20
N GLN A 172 97.40 3.68 32.10
CA GLN A 172 98.00 2.44 32.59
C GLN A 172 99.25 2.10 31.78
N ASP A 173 99.21 2.21 30.46
CA ASP A 173 100.36 1.99 29.57
C ASP A 173 101.51 2.94 29.90
N VAL A 174 101.25 4.25 30.03
CA VAL A 174 102.27 5.23 30.44
C VAL A 174 102.81 4.95 31.84
N ASN A 175 101.97 4.53 32.80
CA ASN A 175 102.45 4.14 34.13
C ASN A 175 103.33 2.88 34.08
N ILE A 176 103.02 1.92 33.20
CA ILE A 176 103.87 0.75 32.95
C ILE A 176 105.20 1.19 32.33
N GLU A 177 105.19 2.09 31.34
CA GLU A 177 106.40 2.66 30.74
C GLU A 177 107.26 3.38 31.78
N LEU A 178 106.68 4.23 32.64
CA LEU A 178 107.37 4.90 33.74
C LEU A 178 107.93 3.91 34.76
N ALA A 179 107.18 2.84 35.10
CA ALA A 179 107.67 1.79 35.99
C ALA A 179 108.87 1.06 35.37
N ILE A 180 108.85 0.78 34.06
CA ILE A 180 109.98 0.20 33.32
C ILE A 180 111.17 1.16 33.29
N MET A 181 110.95 2.46 33.06
CA MET A 181 112.01 3.48 33.09
C MET A 181 112.65 3.59 34.47
N LYS A 182 111.85 3.65 35.53
CA LYS A 182 112.34 3.64 36.91
C LYS A 182 113.13 2.37 37.21
N ASN A 183 112.64 1.19 36.79
CA ASN A 183 113.38 -0.07 36.94
C ASN A 183 114.67 -0.12 36.08
N LYS A 184 114.78 0.70 35.02
CA LYS A 184 116.02 0.87 34.24
C LYS A 184 117.00 1.85 34.89
N GLU A 185 116.51 2.91 35.53
CA GLU A 185 117.31 3.84 36.35
C GLU A 185 117.81 3.17 37.64
N ASP A 186 116.97 2.34 38.25
CA ASP A 186 117.33 1.48 39.39
C ASP A 186 118.13 0.22 38.95
N GLY A 187 118.33 0.02 37.63
CA GLY A 187 119.13 -1.06 37.05
C GLY A 187 120.65 -0.92 37.25
N GLU A 188 121.11 0.19 37.85
CA GLU A 188 122.48 0.36 38.37
C GLU A 188 122.61 0.12 39.89
N PHE A 189 121.58 -0.35 40.61
CA PHE A 189 121.74 -0.75 42.02
C PHE A 189 120.94 -2.03 42.37
N GLU A 190 121.56 -2.85 43.21
CA GLU A 190 121.36 -4.29 43.31
C GLU A 190 119.99 -4.81 43.81
N GLN A 191 119.72 -6.02 43.29
CA GLN A 191 119.05 -7.19 43.87
C GLN A 191 118.85 -7.33 45.40
N ASN A 192 117.71 -8.00 45.73
CA ASN A 192 117.41 -8.89 46.88
C ASN A 192 117.02 -8.21 48.23
N LEU A 193 115.97 -8.59 48.99
CA LEU A 193 115.18 -9.83 49.19
C LEU A 193 113.82 -9.41 49.86
N SER A 194 112.64 -9.87 49.41
CA SER A 194 111.84 -10.97 49.99
C SER A 194 111.06 -10.76 51.32
N VAL A 195 109.73 -10.87 51.21
CA VAL A 195 108.77 -11.60 52.11
C VAL A 195 107.99 -10.89 53.24
N GLN A 196 106.68 -10.76 52.96
CA GLN A 196 105.45 -11.08 53.74
C GLN A 196 104.78 -10.11 54.75
N SER A 197 103.45 -10.00 54.52
CA SER A 197 102.33 -10.13 55.49
C SER A 197 101.82 -8.91 56.29
N SER A 198 100.63 -8.41 55.96
CA SER A 198 99.38 -8.58 56.76
C SER A 198 98.20 -7.75 56.16
N VAL A 199 97.07 -8.39 55.82
CA VAL A 199 95.74 -8.32 56.50
C VAL A 199 95.15 -6.89 56.51
N ALA A 200 94.04 -6.60 55.82
CA ALA A 200 92.71 -7.06 56.20
C ALA A 200 91.70 -7.14 55.03
N GLN A 201 90.93 -8.23 55.05
CA GLN A 201 89.64 -8.36 54.40
C GLN A 201 88.57 -7.60 55.17
N VAL A 202 87.54 -7.12 54.47
CA VAL A 202 86.14 -7.33 54.86
C VAL A 202 85.35 -7.67 53.60
N GLN A 203 84.96 -8.95 53.52
CA GLN A 203 83.86 -9.50 52.70
C GLN A 203 82.53 -8.99 53.29
N ASP A 204 81.45 -8.76 52.55
CA ASP A 204 80.54 -9.76 51.98
C ASP A 204 79.47 -9.02 51.12
N SER A 205 79.17 -9.45 49.88
CA SER A 205 78.18 -10.50 49.49
C SER A 205 76.72 -10.01 49.71
N GLU A 206 75.71 -10.16 48.84
CA GLU A 206 75.48 -10.93 47.62
C GLU A 206 74.11 -10.48 47.00
N VAL A 207 74.02 -10.52 45.66
CA VAL A 207 73.00 -11.18 44.80
C VAL A 207 71.47 -11.04 45.04
N ILE A 208 70.80 -10.49 44.01
CA ILE A 208 69.57 -10.91 43.27
C ILE A 208 68.46 -11.72 44.02
N ASN A 209 67.24 -11.16 44.11
CA ASN A 209 66.01 -11.54 43.34
C ASN A 209 64.66 -11.46 44.11
N SER A 210 63.67 -10.83 43.46
CA SER A 210 62.20 -11.06 43.48
C SER A 210 61.43 -11.37 44.79
N LYS A 211 60.45 -10.52 45.16
CA LYS A 211 58.99 -10.78 45.08
C LYS A 211 58.12 -9.69 45.76
N ALA A 212 57.08 -9.28 45.02
CA ALA A 212 55.69 -8.98 45.39
C ALA A 212 55.31 -8.36 46.77
N GLN A 213 54.46 -7.31 46.66
CA GLN A 213 53.13 -7.17 47.29
C GLN A 213 52.93 -5.99 48.27
N LYS A 214 52.02 -5.07 47.86
CA LYS A 214 51.04 -4.21 48.60
C LYS A 214 51.41 -3.75 50.02
N VAL A 215 51.29 -2.48 50.44
CA VAL A 215 50.11 -1.58 50.48
C VAL A 215 50.53 -0.12 50.78
N SER A 216 49.70 0.84 50.33
CA SER A 216 49.67 2.32 50.50
C SER A 216 49.61 2.83 51.98
N PRO A 217 49.55 4.15 52.34
CA PRO A 217 49.20 5.35 51.52
C PRO A 217 49.84 6.74 51.85
N SER A 218 49.44 7.75 51.02
CA SER A 218 49.34 9.21 51.29
C SER A 218 50.63 10.03 51.06
N LYS A 219 50.68 11.19 50.38
CA LYS A 219 49.71 12.30 50.24
C LYS A 219 50.16 13.32 49.13
N ARG A 220 49.19 14.05 48.53
CA ARG A 220 49.24 15.40 47.85
C ARG A 220 49.54 15.53 46.34
N GLU A 221 48.44 15.74 45.60
CA GLU A 221 48.08 16.82 44.62
C GLU A 221 49.08 17.29 43.53
N PRO A 222 48.60 17.54 42.28
CA PRO A 222 48.00 18.86 41.95
C PRO A 222 46.83 18.92 40.92
N LEU A 223 45.96 19.90 41.18
CA LEU A 223 45.32 20.90 40.30
C LEU A 223 44.34 20.51 39.16
N HIS A 224 43.15 21.06 39.35
CA HIS A 224 41.98 21.23 38.49
C HIS A 224 42.23 22.09 37.23
N ILE A 225 41.67 21.68 36.10
CA ILE A 225 41.02 22.60 35.14
C ILE A 225 39.55 22.18 35.01
N ILE A 226 38.69 23.17 35.16
CA ILE A 226 37.23 23.13 35.17
C ILE A 226 36.73 23.44 33.75
N CYS A 227 35.73 22.69 33.24
CA CYS A 227 34.46 23.23 32.74
C CYS A 227 33.51 22.12 32.23
N PRO A 228 32.17 22.36 32.20
CA PRO A 228 31.23 21.46 32.84
C PRO A 228 30.09 20.91 31.96
N ASN A 229 29.33 20.02 32.60
CA ASN A 229 27.93 19.61 32.36
C ASN A 229 27.62 18.55 31.28
N SER A 230 27.46 17.31 31.75
CA SER A 230 26.26 16.54 31.40
C SER A 230 25.84 15.65 32.57
N THR A 231 24.78 16.07 33.26
CA THR A 231 24.20 15.37 34.41
C THR A 231 22.91 14.66 33.96
N ARG A 232 23.03 13.34 33.73
CA ARG A 232 22.04 12.25 33.97
C ARG A 232 20.66 12.27 33.25
N PRO A 233 19.87 11.17 33.31
CA PRO A 233 20.18 9.79 33.74
C PRO A 233 19.74 8.67 32.77
N ILE A 234 20.47 7.56 32.82
CA ILE A 234 20.02 6.22 32.42
C ILE A 234 18.83 5.82 33.31
N LYS A 235 17.66 5.53 32.70
CA LYS A 235 16.54 4.89 33.39
C LYS A 235 16.52 3.39 33.09
N SER A 236 16.69 2.65 34.17
CA SER A 236 16.50 1.22 34.36
C SER A 236 15.15 0.72 33.87
N LEU A 237 15.22 -0.42 33.17
CA LEU A 237 14.14 -1.33 32.86
C LEU A 237 13.42 -1.77 34.15
N LYS A 238 12.13 -1.45 34.28
CA LYS A 238 11.21 -2.12 35.21
C LYS A 238 9.96 -2.52 34.43
N GLN A 239 9.74 -3.84 34.42
CA GLN A 239 8.52 -4.49 33.98
C GLN A 239 7.32 -4.06 34.84
N GLN A 240 6.17 -3.86 34.21
CA GLN A 240 4.87 -4.08 34.83
C GLN A 240 3.91 -4.78 33.85
N PRO A 241 2.96 -5.58 34.38
CA PRO A 241 2.19 -6.53 33.59
C PRO A 241 0.96 -5.89 32.95
N VAL A 242 0.64 -6.32 31.73
CA VAL A 242 -0.58 -5.92 31.01
C VAL A 242 -1.59 -7.09 31.05
N LYS A 243 -2.83 -6.78 31.41
CA LYS A 243 -3.98 -7.72 31.44
C LYS A 243 -4.45 -8.09 30.01
N PRO A 244 -5.11 -9.24 29.81
CA PRO A 244 -5.40 -9.76 28.48
C PRO A 244 -6.69 -9.21 27.88
N THR A 245 -6.70 -8.95 26.59
CA THR A 245 -7.92 -8.87 25.77
C THR A 245 -7.68 -9.62 24.46
N LYS A 246 -8.72 -10.33 24.02
CA LYS A 246 -8.71 -11.53 23.19
C LYS A 246 -8.61 -11.23 21.68
N SER A 247 -8.36 -12.31 20.93
CA SER A 247 -8.52 -12.56 19.48
C SER A 247 -7.32 -12.28 18.58
N GLY A 248 -6.66 -13.36 18.15
CA GLY A 248 -5.72 -13.41 17.05
C GLY A 248 -5.94 -14.68 16.22
N GLU A 249 -6.34 -14.49 14.97
CA GLU A 249 -6.27 -15.48 13.88
C GLU A 249 -4.85 -15.45 13.24
N PRO A 250 -4.40 -16.52 12.56
CA PRO A 250 -2.97 -16.69 12.22
C PRO A 250 -2.52 -15.94 10.96
N ILE A 251 -1.28 -15.44 11.00
CA ILE A 251 -0.61 -14.56 10.01
C ILE A 251 -0.03 -15.33 8.79
N ASP A 252 -0.28 -16.63 8.66
CA ASP A 252 0.46 -17.48 7.70
C ASP A 252 0.05 -17.35 6.21
N GLN A 253 -1.02 -16.63 5.88
CA GLN A 253 -1.50 -16.53 4.49
C GLN A 253 -0.85 -15.41 3.66
N ALA A 254 -0.20 -14.43 4.30
CA ALA A 254 0.39 -13.29 3.58
C ALA A 254 1.74 -13.63 2.91
N ILE A 255 2.49 -14.58 3.47
CA ILE A 255 3.86 -14.91 3.01
C ILE A 255 3.84 -15.73 1.71
N ASN A 256 2.77 -16.51 1.47
CA ASN A 256 2.66 -17.35 0.27
C ASN A 256 2.29 -16.57 -1.00
N LYS A 257 1.66 -15.39 -0.88
CA LYS A 257 1.30 -14.56 -2.05
C LYS A 257 2.50 -13.81 -2.64
N VAL A 258 3.51 -13.49 -1.83
CA VAL A 258 4.69 -12.74 -2.27
C VAL A 258 5.66 -13.63 -3.07
N LYS A 259 5.74 -14.95 -2.75
CA LYS A 259 6.64 -15.88 -3.46
C LYS A 259 6.20 -16.21 -4.88
N MET A 260 4.89 -16.25 -5.16
CA MET A 260 4.38 -16.57 -6.50
C MET A 260 4.59 -15.47 -7.55
N ALA A 261 4.89 -14.23 -7.12
CA ALA A 261 5.10 -13.10 -8.03
C ALA A 261 6.54 -12.98 -8.55
N GLN A 262 7.50 -13.69 -7.94
CA GLN A 262 8.92 -13.61 -8.31
C GLN A 262 9.33 -14.59 -9.43
N ASP A 263 8.56 -15.65 -9.69
CA ASP A 263 8.92 -16.72 -10.64
C ASP A 263 8.28 -16.62 -12.05
N MET A 264 7.55 -15.55 -12.36
CA MET A 264 6.94 -15.39 -13.69
C MET A 264 7.92 -14.72 -14.67
N SER A 265 8.18 -15.37 -15.81
CA SER A 265 8.94 -14.77 -16.91
C SER A 265 8.27 -13.48 -17.40
N LEU A 266 9.07 -12.56 -17.95
CA LEU A 266 8.56 -11.30 -18.53
C LEU A 266 7.43 -11.54 -19.54
N GLU A 267 7.52 -12.62 -20.31
CA GLU A 267 6.51 -13.02 -21.30
C GLU A 267 5.16 -13.32 -20.64
N ALA A 268 5.16 -14.03 -19.51
CA ALA A 268 3.93 -14.40 -18.83
C ALA A 268 3.25 -13.21 -18.14
N ARG A 269 4.03 -12.24 -17.64
CA ARG A 269 3.50 -10.96 -17.14
C ARG A 269 2.86 -10.14 -18.26
N LEU A 270 3.49 -10.09 -19.43
CA LEU A 270 2.95 -9.40 -20.61
C LEU A 270 1.66 -10.04 -21.13
N VAL A 271 1.57 -11.37 -21.13
CA VAL A 271 0.34 -12.10 -21.48
C VAL A 271 -0.79 -11.82 -20.49
N SER A 272 -0.50 -11.77 -19.18
CA SER A 272 -1.48 -11.40 -18.16
C SER A 272 -1.98 -9.96 -18.31
N CYS A 273 -1.10 -9.01 -18.64
CA CYS A 273 -1.50 -7.63 -18.91
C CYS A 273 -2.33 -7.52 -20.19
N ARG A 274 -1.99 -8.25 -21.25
CA ARG A 274 -2.80 -8.31 -22.48
C ARG A 274 -4.19 -8.87 -22.21
N SER A 275 -4.30 -9.96 -21.45
CA SER A 275 -5.59 -10.56 -21.05
C SER A 275 -6.52 -9.55 -20.36
N LEU A 276 -5.98 -8.70 -19.48
CA LEU A 276 -6.77 -7.70 -18.75
C LEU A 276 -7.16 -6.48 -19.61
N VAL A 277 -6.36 -6.13 -20.62
CA VAL A 277 -6.56 -4.94 -21.45
C VAL A 277 -7.41 -5.22 -22.70
N THR A 278 -7.35 -6.43 -23.25
CA THR A 278 -8.06 -6.80 -24.50
C THR A 278 -9.59 -6.63 -24.44
N PRO A 279 -10.29 -6.90 -23.32
CA PRO A 279 -11.73 -6.67 -23.20
C PRO A 279 -12.12 -5.19 -23.18
N LEU A 280 -11.18 -4.28 -22.86
CA LEU A 280 -11.44 -2.84 -22.74
C LEU A 280 -11.28 -2.07 -24.06
N LEU A 281 -10.66 -2.68 -25.08
CA LEU A 281 -10.52 -2.10 -26.41
C LEU A 281 -11.56 -2.61 -27.42
N ALA A 282 -12.38 -3.60 -27.05
CA ALA A 282 -13.46 -4.08 -27.90
C ALA A 282 -14.65 -3.10 -27.83
N PRO A 283 -15.13 -2.54 -28.96
CA PRO A 283 -16.36 -1.76 -28.96
C PRO A 283 -17.56 -2.66 -28.58
N PRO A 284 -18.55 -2.16 -27.82
CA PRO A 284 -19.68 -2.96 -27.35
C PRO A 284 -20.55 -3.48 -28.52
N PRO A 285 -21.11 -4.69 -28.41
CA PRO A 285 -21.92 -5.30 -29.46
C PRO A 285 -23.35 -4.74 -29.42
N SER A 286 -23.55 -3.47 -29.78
CA SER A 286 -24.88 -2.92 -29.98
C SER A 286 -24.90 -1.66 -30.85
N TYR A 287 -24.51 -1.80 -32.12
CA TYR A 287 -25.13 -1.02 -33.20
C TYR A 287 -24.88 -1.67 -34.57
N SER A 288 -25.67 -2.71 -34.88
CA SER A 288 -25.81 -3.19 -36.25
C SER A 288 -27.07 -2.55 -36.86
N PRO A 289 -26.95 -1.69 -37.89
CA PRO A 289 -28.11 -1.21 -38.64
C PRO A 289 -28.76 -2.39 -39.40
N PRO A 290 -30.08 -2.40 -39.62
CA PRO A 290 -30.74 -3.48 -40.32
C PRO A 290 -30.27 -3.56 -41.77
N HIS A 291 -29.90 -4.78 -42.17
CA HIS A 291 -29.59 -5.15 -43.54
C HIS A 291 -30.76 -4.82 -44.48
N SER A 292 -30.48 -4.03 -45.52
CA SER A 292 -31.28 -4.02 -46.75
C SER A 292 -30.60 -4.93 -47.78
N PRO A 293 -31.36 -5.73 -48.55
CA PRO A 293 -30.78 -6.68 -49.49
C PRO A 293 -30.28 -5.93 -50.73
N LYS A 294 -28.98 -6.02 -51.04
CA LYS A 294 -28.44 -5.52 -52.31
C LYS A 294 -28.18 -6.68 -53.27
N PHE A 295 -28.88 -6.57 -54.39
CA PHE A 295 -28.62 -7.19 -55.67
C PHE A 295 -27.14 -7.14 -56.06
N ALA A 296 -26.70 -8.21 -56.74
CA ALA A 296 -25.40 -8.37 -57.35
C ALA A 296 -25.18 -7.41 -58.53
N GLY A 297 -23.96 -6.87 -58.67
CA GLY A 297 -23.56 -6.09 -59.84
C GLY A 297 -22.22 -5.35 -59.71
N GLN A 298 -21.12 -6.08 -59.96
CA GLN A 298 -19.81 -5.68 -60.52
C GLN A 298 -19.02 -4.40 -60.11
N PRO A 299 -17.68 -4.41 -60.31
CA PRO A 299 -16.76 -3.45 -59.67
C PRO A 299 -16.33 -2.31 -60.60
N GLN A 300 -16.17 -1.10 -60.05
CA GLN A 300 -15.44 0.00 -60.68
C GLN A 300 -14.55 0.73 -59.66
N LYS A 301 -13.47 1.28 -60.20
CA LYS A 301 -12.19 1.58 -59.57
C LYS A 301 -12.16 2.89 -58.76
N ARG A 302 -11.16 2.92 -57.86
CA ARG A 302 -10.18 3.99 -57.61
C ARG A 302 -10.51 5.19 -56.67
N THR A 303 -9.46 5.46 -55.89
CA THR A 303 -8.88 6.74 -55.41
C THR A 303 -9.47 7.43 -54.17
N SER A 304 -8.69 7.29 -53.08
CA SER A 304 -8.16 8.34 -52.19
C SER A 304 -8.94 9.66 -52.06
N ILE A 305 -9.45 9.93 -50.85
CA ILE A 305 -9.74 11.31 -50.41
C ILE A 305 -9.19 11.52 -49.00
N LYS A 306 -8.47 12.65 -48.89
CA LYS A 306 -7.82 13.22 -47.73
C LYS A 306 -8.81 13.55 -46.61
N SER A 307 -8.31 13.39 -45.38
CA SER A 307 -8.83 13.91 -44.13
C SER A 307 -9.25 15.39 -44.20
N ARG A 308 -10.50 15.67 -43.81
CA ARG A 308 -10.96 16.98 -43.34
C ARG A 308 -11.67 16.79 -42.01
N THR A 309 -11.09 17.34 -40.96
CA THR A 309 -11.72 17.56 -39.65
C THR A 309 -12.70 18.74 -39.73
N PRO A 310 -13.82 18.68 -39.00
CA PRO A 310 -14.50 19.89 -38.54
C PRO A 310 -14.60 19.91 -37.01
N SER A 311 -14.01 20.90 -36.36
CA SER A 311 -14.29 21.21 -34.95
C SER A 311 -15.38 22.28 -34.89
N LEU A 312 -16.55 21.89 -34.37
CA LEU A 312 -17.70 22.76 -34.19
C LEU A 312 -17.55 23.73 -33.01
N SER A 313 -18.17 24.87 -33.22
CA SER A 313 -18.44 26.01 -32.35
C SER A 313 -19.13 25.66 -31.02
N LYS A 314 -18.75 26.42 -29.96
CA LYS A 314 -19.35 26.45 -28.63
C LYS A 314 -20.85 26.78 -28.67
N GLY A 315 -21.67 25.85 -28.18
CA GLY A 315 -23.10 26.04 -27.91
C GLY A 315 -23.37 26.36 -26.44
N LYS A 316 -24.31 27.28 -26.22
CA LYS A 316 -24.72 27.90 -24.94
C LYS A 316 -25.38 26.90 -23.99
N ALA A 317 -25.06 26.99 -22.70
CA ALA A 317 -25.76 26.32 -21.61
C ALA A 317 -27.04 27.06 -21.23
N PHE A 318 -28.15 26.34 -21.06
CA PHE A 318 -29.38 26.83 -20.44
C PHE A 318 -29.36 26.48 -18.93
N PRO A 319 -29.73 27.39 -18.02
CA PRO A 319 -29.87 27.06 -16.60
C PRO A 319 -31.28 26.50 -16.30
N MET A 320 -31.34 25.43 -15.50
CA MET A 320 -32.60 24.95 -14.90
C MET A 320 -33.01 25.81 -13.68
N PRO A 321 -34.31 25.97 -13.41
CA PRO A 321 -34.79 26.74 -12.26
C PRO A 321 -34.76 25.93 -10.95
N PRO A 322 -34.69 26.58 -9.77
CA PRO A 322 -34.64 25.89 -8.48
C PRO A 322 -36.02 25.41 -8.02
N ILE A 323 -36.03 24.23 -7.38
CA ILE A 323 -37.20 23.64 -6.71
C ILE A 323 -37.39 24.34 -5.36
N ASN A 324 -38.55 24.99 -5.18
CA ASN A 324 -38.90 25.71 -3.96
C ASN A 324 -39.70 24.79 -3.01
N TYR A 325 -39.07 24.32 -1.93
CA TYR A 325 -39.74 23.65 -0.82
C TYR A 325 -40.12 24.70 0.23
N ASN A 326 -41.34 25.22 0.19
CA ASN A 326 -42.05 25.73 1.36
C ASN A 326 -43.50 26.10 1.03
N ARG A 327 -44.43 25.20 1.36
CA ARG A 327 -45.84 25.56 1.62
C ARG A 327 -46.42 24.58 2.64
N VAL A 328 -46.05 24.78 3.90
CA VAL A 328 -46.79 24.20 5.04
C VAL A 328 -48.08 25.00 5.16
N GLY A 329 -49.20 24.37 4.82
CA GLY A 329 -50.53 24.93 5.00
C GLY A 329 -50.90 24.91 6.47
N MET A 330 -51.22 26.09 7.00
CA MET A 330 -52.05 26.23 8.19
C MET A 330 -53.45 25.70 7.88
N MET A 331 -53.96 24.82 8.74
CA MET A 331 -55.40 24.58 8.89
C MET A 331 -55.71 24.58 10.39
N ASN A 332 -56.15 25.74 10.87
CA ASN A 332 -57.03 25.87 12.02
C ASN A 332 -58.46 25.66 11.52
N VAL A 333 -59.23 24.76 12.13
CA VAL A 333 -60.70 24.91 12.21
C VAL A 333 -61.20 24.27 13.52
N ALA A 334 -61.90 25.12 14.28
CA ALA A 334 -62.97 24.93 15.29
C ALA A 334 -63.03 23.64 16.13
#